data_AF-A0A942G9I5-F1
#
_entry.id   AF-A0A942G9I5-F1
#
_cell.length_a   1.000
_cell.length_b   1.000
_cell.length_c   1.000
_cell.angle_alpha   90.00
_cell.angle_beta   90.00
_cell.angle_gamma   90.00
#
_symmetry.space_group_name_H-M   'P 1'
#
loop_
_entity.id
_entity.type
_entity.pdbx_description
1 polymer ?
#
loop_
_entity_poly.entity_id
_entity_poly.type
_entity_poly.pdbx_seq_one_letter_code
_entity_poly.pdbx_strand_id
1 'polypeptide(L)'
;MSDDIARALHQHNIASRLNTESLHNGLARIDALLRDPAPGLFRSPEFLLTAKAQIEAALKATYNTAKLGVLVPVGMWGLTTGLGFPDLDINLLGIGRHRFFLFHSALGLVILRKFYLNWLDSQEHPEAWSNRVRQKISEAILGSFAIGVGAHLLTDVFQPKAVIFPIFGSLVNGTLVDDNIWLLGNSLWAFKIGHDIFSLVLSDELASAKACVNRTFGQKLVLPAEYQEVLVCS
;
A
#
# COMPACT_ATOMS: atom_id res chain seq x y z
N MET A 1 22.95 17.67 12.54
CA MET A 1 22.60 16.62 11.57
C MET A 1 21.09 16.52 11.30
N SER A 2 20.21 16.78 12.28
CA SER A 2 18.74 16.82 12.10
C SER A 2 18.27 18.00 11.22
N ASP A 3 18.80 19.20 11.43
CA ASP A 3 18.26 20.43 10.81
C ASP A 3 18.58 20.58 9.32
N ASP A 4 19.70 20.03 8.85
CA ASP A 4 20.09 20.12 7.44
C ASP A 4 19.29 19.13 6.58
N ILE A 5 18.95 17.96 7.14
CA ILE A 5 18.04 16.98 6.52
C ILE A 5 16.62 17.55 6.44
N ALA A 6 16.15 18.19 7.53
CA ALA A 6 14.85 18.86 7.55
C ALA A 6 14.78 20.03 6.55
N ARG A 7 15.85 20.84 6.42
CA ARG A 7 15.93 21.93 5.44
C ARG A 7 15.96 21.42 4.00
N ALA A 8 16.72 20.37 3.71
CA ALA A 8 16.79 19.77 2.39
C ALA A 8 15.44 19.16 1.98
N LEU A 9 14.77 18.43 2.88
CA LEU A 9 13.40 17.93 2.68
C LEU A 9 12.39 19.06 2.48
N HIS A 10 12.53 20.17 3.23
CA HIS A 10 11.64 21.32 3.09
C HIS A 10 11.81 22.03 1.75
N GLN A 11 13.05 22.30 1.33
CA GLN A 11 13.34 22.91 0.02
C GLN A 11 12.89 22.01 -1.14
N HIS A 12 13.08 20.70 -1.03
CA HIS A 12 12.64 19.76 -2.05
C HIS A 12 11.10 19.69 -2.14
N ASN A 13 10.41 19.72 -0.99
CA ASN A 13 8.95 19.81 -0.95
C ASN A 13 8.43 21.13 -1.53
N ILE A 14 9.10 22.26 -1.32
CA ILE A 14 8.73 23.55 -1.91
C ILE A 14 8.88 23.50 -3.44
N ALA A 15 10.01 22.99 -3.94
CA ALA A 15 10.25 22.87 -5.38
C ALA A 15 9.23 21.94 -6.05
N SER A 16 8.96 20.78 -5.44
CA SER A 16 7.95 19.82 -5.92
C SER A 16 6.55 20.43 -5.91
N ARG A 17 6.18 21.13 -4.83
CA ARG A 17 4.86 21.78 -4.72
C ARG A 17 4.69 22.90 -5.75
N LEU A 18 5.69 23.77 -5.90
CA LEU A 18 5.69 24.84 -6.90
C LEU A 18 5.59 24.29 -8.32
N ASN A 19 6.28 23.18 -8.61
CA ASN A 19 6.22 22.56 -9.94
C ASN A 19 4.82 21.94 -10.19
N THR A 20 4.23 21.32 -9.18
CA THR A 20 2.88 20.74 -9.24
C THR A 20 1.81 21.83 -9.37
N GLU A 21 1.91 22.92 -8.61
CA GLU A 21 1.02 24.09 -8.70
C GLU A 21 1.14 24.78 -10.06
N SER A 22 2.37 24.95 -10.58
CA SER A 22 2.62 25.53 -11.91
C SER A 22 2.01 24.66 -13.02
N LEU A 23 2.16 23.34 -12.94
CA LEU A 23 1.55 22.39 -13.88
C LEU A 23 0.02 22.38 -13.80
N HIS A 24 -0.55 22.44 -12.58
CA HIS A 24 -2.00 22.58 -12.40
C HIS A 24 -2.56 23.89 -12.97
N ASN A 25 -1.87 25.00 -12.72
CA ASN A 25 -2.22 26.30 -13.29
C ASN A 25 -2.08 26.31 -14.81
N GLY A 26 -1.08 25.62 -15.36
CA GLY A 26 -0.91 25.38 -16.79
C GLY A 26 -2.09 24.61 -17.40
N LEU A 27 -2.51 23.51 -16.78
CA LEU A 27 -3.69 22.74 -17.18
C LEU A 27 -4.98 23.57 -17.14
N ALA A 28 -5.20 24.31 -16.05
CA ALA A 28 -6.37 25.18 -15.91
C ALA A 28 -6.41 26.24 -17.02
N ARG A 29 -5.25 26.74 -17.45
CA ARG A 29 -5.13 27.73 -18.54
C ARG A 29 -5.34 27.11 -19.91
N ILE A 30 -4.86 25.88 -20.14
CA ILE A 30 -5.17 25.12 -21.35
C ILE A 30 -6.67 24.82 -21.45
N ASP A 31 -7.31 24.43 -20.34
CA ASP A 31 -8.76 24.21 -20.27
C ASP A 31 -9.58 25.49 -20.48
N ALA A 32 -9.05 26.65 -20.08
CA ALA A 32 -9.66 27.93 -20.40
C ALA A 32 -9.55 28.25 -21.90
N LEU A 33 -8.38 28.01 -22.51
CA LEU A 33 -8.13 28.22 -23.95
C LEU A 33 -8.92 27.24 -24.85
N LEU A 34 -9.18 26.02 -24.39
CA LEU A 34 -10.05 25.07 -25.08
C LEU A 34 -11.52 25.49 -25.04
N ARG A 35 -11.94 26.21 -24.00
CA ARG A 35 -13.32 26.70 -23.83
C ARG A 35 -13.59 28.02 -24.56
N ASP A 36 -12.60 28.90 -24.61
CA ASP A 36 -12.68 30.19 -25.30
C ASP A 36 -11.43 30.40 -26.18
N PRO A 37 -11.43 29.88 -27.41
CA PRO A 37 -10.27 29.93 -28.28
C PRO A 37 -10.02 31.36 -28.75
N ALA A 38 -9.08 32.04 -28.09
CA ALA A 38 -8.65 33.38 -28.49
C ALA A 38 -8.15 33.37 -29.95
N PRO A 39 -8.63 34.28 -30.81
CA PRO A 39 -8.25 34.31 -32.22
C PRO A 39 -6.76 34.66 -32.35
N GLY A 40 -5.96 33.69 -32.82
CA GLY A 40 -4.62 33.94 -33.35
C GLY A 40 -3.44 33.33 -32.61
N LEU A 41 -3.60 32.73 -31.42
CA LEU A 41 -2.43 32.25 -30.64
C LEU A 41 -2.13 30.75 -30.77
N PHE A 42 -3.11 29.88 -31.06
CA PHE A 42 -2.90 28.43 -31.21
C PHE A 42 -3.68 27.90 -32.41
N ARG A 43 -2.98 27.39 -33.43
CA ARG A 43 -3.57 27.03 -34.74
C ARG A 43 -4.22 25.65 -34.81
N SER A 44 -4.18 24.81 -33.78
CA SER A 44 -4.93 23.55 -33.79
C SER A 44 -5.43 23.16 -32.39
N PRO A 45 -6.74 22.90 -32.21
CA PRO A 45 -7.29 22.30 -30.99
C PRO A 45 -6.61 20.96 -30.63
N GLU A 46 -6.14 20.23 -31.64
CA GLU A 46 -5.39 18.98 -31.50
C GLU A 46 -4.08 19.15 -30.73
N PHE A 47 -3.37 20.28 -30.92
CA PHE A 47 -2.16 20.59 -30.17
C PHE A 47 -2.47 20.80 -28.68
N LEU A 48 -3.54 21.52 -28.35
CA LEU A 48 -3.95 21.77 -26.97
C LEU A 48 -4.41 20.48 -26.26
N LEU A 49 -5.11 19.59 -26.96
CA LEU A 49 -5.49 18.27 -26.44
C LEU A 49 -4.27 17.39 -26.19
N THR A 50 -3.32 17.37 -27.12
CA THR A 50 -2.07 16.60 -26.98
C THR A 50 -1.21 17.13 -25.83
N ALA A 51 -1.08 18.46 -25.72
CA ALA A 51 -0.35 19.10 -24.63
C ALA A 51 -1.00 18.81 -23.26
N LYS A 52 -2.34 18.87 -23.18
CA LYS A 52 -3.09 18.49 -21.97
C LYS A 52 -2.79 17.05 -21.56
N ALA A 53 -2.90 16.10 -22.50
CA ALA A 53 -2.67 14.68 -22.23
C ALA A 53 -1.23 14.41 -21.76
N GLN A 54 -0.22 15.06 -22.36
CA GLN A 54 1.18 14.91 -21.94
C GLN A 54 1.43 15.50 -20.54
N ILE A 55 0.84 16.64 -20.23
CA ILE A 55 0.97 17.26 -18.91
C ILE A 55 0.28 16.42 -17.84
N GLU A 56 -0.91 15.89 -18.11
CA GLU A 56 -1.62 14.96 -17.22
C GLU A 56 -0.82 13.67 -16.98
N ALA A 57 -0.22 13.11 -18.04
CA ALA A 57 0.63 11.93 -17.93
C ALA A 57 1.89 12.21 -17.10
N ALA A 58 2.57 13.34 -17.32
CA ALA A 58 3.75 13.74 -16.57
C ALA A 58 3.45 14.00 -15.08
N LEU A 59 2.31 14.64 -14.79
CA LEU A 59 1.83 14.86 -13.43
C LEU A 59 1.55 13.53 -12.72
N LYS A 60 0.84 12.60 -13.39
CA LYS A 60 0.54 11.28 -12.84
C LYS A 60 1.80 10.47 -12.59
N ALA A 61 2.76 10.48 -13.52
CA ALA A 61 4.04 9.79 -13.37
C ALA A 61 4.86 10.34 -12.20
N THR A 62 4.92 11.67 -12.05
CA THR A 62 5.63 12.34 -10.96
C THR A 62 4.98 12.04 -9.61
N TYR A 63 3.65 12.14 -9.54
CA TYR A 63 2.87 11.82 -8.34
C TYR A 63 3.07 10.36 -7.91
N ASN A 64 2.99 9.42 -8.85
CA ASN A 64 3.19 7.99 -8.58
C ASN A 64 4.62 7.70 -8.11
N THR A 65 5.61 8.32 -8.73
CA THR A 65 7.02 8.17 -8.32
C THR A 65 7.22 8.68 -6.90
N ALA A 66 6.69 9.87 -6.58
CA ALA A 66 6.77 10.44 -5.23
C ALA A 66 6.03 9.55 -4.21
N LYS A 67 4.84 9.05 -4.56
CA LYS A 67 4.06 8.12 -3.74
C LYS A 67 4.85 6.85 -3.45
N LEU A 68 5.45 6.21 -4.46
CA LEU A 68 6.28 5.02 -4.29
C LEU A 68 7.52 5.31 -3.43
N GLY A 69 8.15 6.48 -3.63
CA GLY A 69 9.31 6.90 -2.85
C GLY A 69 9.05 6.98 -1.33
N VAL A 70 7.79 7.18 -0.92
CA VAL A 70 7.40 7.16 0.50
C VAL A 70 6.86 5.80 0.92
N LEU A 71 5.93 5.23 0.14
CA LEU A 71 5.23 4.00 0.53
C LEU A 71 6.15 2.77 0.54
N VAL A 72 7.15 2.70 -0.36
CA VAL A 72 8.07 1.57 -0.41
C VAL A 72 8.95 1.50 0.85
N PRO A 73 9.68 2.56 1.27
CA PRO A 73 10.46 2.51 2.50
C PRO A 73 9.60 2.26 3.75
N VAL A 74 8.43 2.89 3.81
CA VAL A 74 7.48 2.72 4.93
C VAL A 74 6.96 1.28 5.00
N GLY A 75 6.59 0.71 3.87
CA GLY A 75 6.17 -0.69 3.77
C GLY A 75 7.31 -1.67 4.06
N MET A 76 8.53 -1.38 3.61
CA MET A 76 9.71 -2.17 3.94
C MET A 76 9.95 -2.19 5.45
N TRP A 77 9.87 -1.02 6.10
CA TRP A 77 9.98 -0.91 7.55
C TRP A 77 8.90 -1.74 8.24
N GLY A 78 7.62 -1.56 7.88
CA GLY A 78 6.52 -2.33 8.45
C GLY A 78 6.71 -3.85 8.29
N LEU A 79 7.12 -4.30 7.10
CA LEU A 79 7.44 -5.71 6.82
C LEU A 79 8.54 -6.23 7.75
N THR A 80 9.67 -5.52 7.86
CA THR A 80 10.80 -5.95 8.70
C THR A 80 10.44 -5.98 10.18
N THR A 81 9.67 -5.00 10.67
CA THR A 81 9.16 -5.00 12.04
C THR A 81 8.16 -6.13 12.27
N GLY A 82 7.29 -6.42 11.30
CA GLY A 82 6.34 -7.53 11.36
C GLY A 82 7.03 -8.89 11.39
N LEU A 83 8.09 -9.05 10.60
CA LEU A 83 8.93 -10.26 10.62
C LEU A 83 9.60 -10.48 11.97
N GLY A 84 9.97 -9.44 12.71
CA GLY A 84 10.59 -9.58 14.04
C GLY A 84 9.60 -9.64 15.20
N PHE A 85 8.31 -9.38 14.95
CA PHE A 85 7.33 -9.22 16.02
C PHE A 85 7.03 -10.52 16.80
N PRO A 86 6.85 -11.70 16.17
CA PRO A 86 6.57 -12.92 16.91
C PRO A 86 7.66 -13.29 17.93
N ASP A 87 8.93 -13.02 17.61
CA ASP A 87 10.08 -13.30 18.48
C ASP A 87 10.24 -12.33 19.67
N LEU A 88 9.37 -11.30 19.79
CA LEU A 88 9.43 -10.39 20.94
C LEU A 88 9.13 -11.11 22.26
N ASP A 89 8.46 -12.26 22.21
CA ASP A 89 8.19 -13.10 23.36
C ASP A 89 9.47 -13.64 24.03
N ILE A 90 10.51 -13.95 23.25
CA ILE A 90 11.82 -14.39 23.77
C ILE A 90 12.43 -13.29 24.65
N ASN A 91 12.41 -12.06 24.15
CA ASN A 91 13.00 -10.92 24.86
C ASN A 91 12.13 -10.44 26.03
N LEU A 92 10.80 -10.48 25.89
CA LEU A 92 9.87 -9.94 26.86
C LEU A 92 9.53 -10.92 27.99
N LEU A 93 9.38 -12.20 27.65
CA LEU A 93 8.93 -13.24 28.57
C LEU A 93 10.06 -14.19 28.99
N GLY A 94 11.26 -14.07 28.40
CA GLY A 94 12.44 -14.87 28.76
C GLY A 94 12.33 -16.36 28.44
N ILE A 95 11.34 -16.74 27.64
CA ILE A 95 11.03 -18.11 27.23
C ILE A 95 11.96 -18.51 26.08
N GLY A 96 13.19 -18.89 26.42
CA GLY A 96 14.29 -19.09 25.47
C GLY A 96 13.96 -19.80 24.14
N ARG A 97 13.68 -21.11 24.15
CA ARG A 97 13.50 -21.92 22.92
C ARG A 97 12.04 -22.21 22.54
N HIS A 98 11.10 -21.57 23.21
CA HIS A 98 9.68 -21.86 23.06
C HIS A 98 8.93 -20.65 22.52
N ARG A 99 7.89 -20.92 21.73
CA ARG A 99 7.07 -19.88 21.11
C ARG A 99 5.84 -19.62 21.97
N PHE A 100 5.57 -18.40 22.38
CA PHE A 100 4.36 -18.05 23.10
C PHE A 100 3.19 -17.91 22.14
N PHE A 101 2.09 -18.61 22.41
CA PHE A 101 0.95 -18.64 21.50
C PHE A 101 0.39 -17.25 21.14
N LEU A 102 0.45 -16.27 22.05
CA LEU A 102 -0.11 -14.93 21.82
C LEU A 102 0.69 -14.13 20.79
N PHE A 103 2.02 -14.21 20.86
CA PHE A 103 2.91 -13.55 19.89
C PHE A 103 2.93 -14.33 18.56
N HIS A 104 2.65 -15.62 18.62
CA HIS A 104 2.47 -16.51 17.48
C HIS A 104 1.00 -16.65 17.07
N SER A 105 0.22 -15.57 17.20
CA SER A 105 -1.18 -15.49 16.81
C SER A 105 -1.47 -14.22 16.03
N ALA A 106 -2.42 -14.30 15.10
CA ALA A 106 -2.98 -13.16 14.40
C ALA A 106 -3.87 -12.27 15.30
N LEU A 107 -4.11 -12.62 16.56
CA LEU A 107 -4.97 -11.86 17.47
C LEU A 107 -4.52 -10.40 17.62
N GLY A 108 -3.21 -10.17 17.76
CA GLY A 108 -2.65 -8.81 17.82
C GLY A 108 -2.97 -8.00 16.56
N LEU A 109 -2.89 -8.62 15.38
CA LEU A 109 -3.25 -7.99 14.11
C LEU A 109 -4.75 -7.71 14.00
N VAL A 110 -5.61 -8.60 14.52
CA VAL A 110 -7.07 -8.37 14.56
C VAL A 110 -7.40 -7.15 15.40
N ILE A 111 -6.76 -7.02 16.57
CA ILE A 111 -6.93 -5.86 17.46
C ILE A 111 -6.42 -4.59 16.77
N LEU A 112 -5.22 -4.64 16.18
CA LEU A 112 -4.62 -3.49 15.51
C LEU A 112 -5.46 -3.04 14.30
N ARG A 113 -5.97 -3.99 13.50
CA ARG A 113 -6.92 -3.73 12.42
C ARG A 113 -8.17 -3.04 12.94
N LYS A 114 -8.74 -3.51 14.05
CA LYS A 114 -9.93 -2.90 14.65
C LYS A 114 -9.67 -1.46 15.09
N PHE A 115 -8.55 -1.19 15.75
CA PHE A 115 -8.18 0.19 16.13
C PHE A 115 -7.98 1.08 14.90
N TYR A 116 -7.33 0.56 13.86
CA TYR A 116 -7.14 1.30 12.62
C TYR A 116 -8.48 1.63 11.94
N LEU A 117 -9.41 0.68 11.82
CA LEU A 117 -10.73 0.91 11.25
C LEU A 117 -11.53 1.94 12.07
N ASN A 118 -11.52 1.81 13.40
CA ASN A 118 -12.14 2.81 14.27
C ASN A 118 -11.51 4.20 14.11
N TRP A 119 -10.19 4.27 13.90
CA TRP A 119 -9.49 5.52 13.65
C TRP A 119 -9.91 6.14 12.31
N LEU A 120 -10.09 5.35 11.25
CA LEU A 120 -10.65 5.83 9.98
C LEU A 120 -12.04 6.45 10.17
N ASP A 121 -12.93 5.73 10.86
CA ASP A 121 -14.31 6.16 11.09
C ASP A 121 -14.41 7.42 11.96
N SER A 122 -13.38 7.69 12.78
CA SER A 122 -13.32 8.87 13.65
C SER A 122 -12.87 10.15 12.95
N GLN A 123 -12.48 10.12 11.67
CA GLN A 123 -11.97 11.29 10.98
C GLN A 123 -13.10 12.23 10.53
N GLU A 124 -13.06 13.48 10.99
CA GLU A 124 -14.03 14.52 10.59
C GLU A 124 -13.90 14.94 9.11
N HIS A 125 -12.67 14.95 8.58
CA HIS A 125 -12.34 15.38 7.22
C HIS A 125 -11.43 14.36 6.50
N PRO A 126 -11.93 13.16 6.15
CA PRO A 126 -11.12 12.12 5.53
C PRO A 126 -10.57 12.52 4.14
N GLU A 127 -11.23 13.44 3.45
CA GLU A 127 -10.82 13.98 2.17
C GLU A 127 -9.64 14.96 2.24
N ALA A 128 -9.32 15.49 3.43
CA ALA A 128 -8.19 16.40 3.60
C ALA A 128 -6.88 15.71 3.18
N TRP A 129 -6.05 16.41 2.39
CA TRP A 129 -4.81 15.84 1.85
C TRP A 129 -3.89 15.25 2.93
N SER A 130 -3.77 15.93 4.07
CA SER A 130 -2.96 15.46 5.20
C SER A 130 -3.49 14.14 5.79
N ASN A 131 -4.81 13.98 5.86
CA ASN A 131 -5.45 12.77 6.35
C ASN A 131 -5.30 11.63 5.33
N ARG A 132 -5.48 11.88 4.03
CA ARG A 132 -5.23 10.89 2.97
C ARG A 132 -3.79 10.37 2.97
N VAL A 133 -2.81 11.26 3.17
CA VAL A 133 -1.39 10.86 3.28
C VAL A 133 -1.18 9.98 4.51
N ARG A 134 -1.70 10.37 5.67
CA ARG A 134 -1.61 9.56 6.90
C ARG A 134 -2.28 8.19 6.73
N GLN A 135 -3.46 8.14 6.11
CA GLN A 135 -4.17 6.90 5.82
C GLN A 135 -3.30 5.97 4.97
N LYS A 136 -2.80 6.43 3.82
CA LYS A 136 -1.95 5.60 2.94
C LYS A 136 -0.66 5.12 3.62
N ILE A 137 -0.04 5.97 4.45
CA ILE A 137 1.15 5.59 5.23
C ILE A 137 0.77 4.52 6.27
N SER A 138 -0.25 4.77 7.10
CA SER A 138 -0.70 3.84 8.13
C SER A 138 -1.12 2.49 7.55
N GLU A 139 -1.82 2.49 6.43
CA GLU A 139 -2.21 1.29 5.71
C GLU A 139 -1.02 0.54 5.14
N ALA A 140 -0.05 1.22 4.53
CA ALA A 140 1.17 0.60 4.03
C ALA A 140 1.96 -0.05 5.18
N ILE A 141 2.08 0.61 6.33
CA ILE A 141 2.72 0.05 7.54
C ILE A 141 1.94 -1.16 8.03
N LEU A 142 0.63 -1.03 8.27
CA LEU A 142 -0.19 -2.08 8.85
C LEU A 142 -0.29 -3.30 7.94
N GLY A 143 -0.49 -3.07 6.63
CA GLY A 143 -0.56 -4.13 5.63
C GLY A 143 0.76 -4.89 5.53
N SER A 144 1.88 -4.18 5.39
CA SER A 144 3.21 -4.82 5.31
C SER A 144 3.61 -5.51 6.62
N PHE A 145 3.29 -4.92 7.77
CA PHE A 145 3.48 -5.53 9.08
C PHE A 145 2.71 -6.85 9.20
N ALA A 146 1.44 -6.88 8.78
CA ALA A 146 0.64 -8.11 8.77
C ALA A 146 1.22 -9.19 7.83
N ILE A 147 1.74 -8.81 6.66
CA ILE A 147 2.48 -9.74 5.77
C ILE A 147 3.75 -10.26 6.45
N GLY A 148 4.50 -9.40 7.14
CA GLY A 148 5.72 -9.77 7.86
C GLY A 148 5.44 -10.80 8.96
N VAL A 149 4.42 -10.54 9.79
CA VAL A 149 3.96 -11.52 10.79
C VAL A 149 3.54 -12.83 10.11
N GLY A 150 2.73 -12.76 9.04
CA GLY A 150 2.30 -13.94 8.30
C GLY A 150 3.48 -14.77 7.75
N ALA A 151 4.49 -14.11 7.19
CA ALA A 151 5.70 -14.75 6.66
C ALA A 151 6.54 -15.41 7.77
N HIS A 152 6.68 -14.77 8.92
CA HIS A 152 7.35 -15.36 10.08
C HIS A 152 6.62 -16.62 10.55
N LEU A 153 5.30 -16.52 10.80
CA LEU A 153 4.49 -17.65 11.26
C LEU A 153 4.48 -18.79 10.26
N LEU A 154 4.48 -18.49 8.95
CA LEU A 154 4.57 -19.52 7.90
C LEU A 154 5.94 -20.21 7.90
N THR A 155 7.03 -19.46 8.08
CA THR A 155 8.38 -20.03 8.20
C THR A 155 8.46 -20.99 9.39
N ASP A 156 7.81 -20.61 10.48
CA ASP A 156 7.74 -21.38 11.72
C ASP A 156 6.99 -22.71 11.60
N VAL A 157 6.07 -22.86 10.63
CA VAL A 157 5.42 -24.14 10.27
C VAL A 157 6.45 -25.16 9.76
N PHE A 158 7.42 -24.70 8.98
CA PHE A 158 8.46 -25.56 8.39
C PHE A 158 9.70 -25.71 9.29
N GLN A 159 9.79 -24.92 10.36
CA GLN A 159 10.83 -24.99 11.39
C GLN A 159 10.18 -25.29 12.75
N PRO A 160 9.68 -26.53 12.97
CA PRO A 160 8.83 -26.83 14.11
C PRO A 160 9.57 -26.64 15.43
N LYS A 161 9.10 -25.67 16.21
CA LYS A 161 9.39 -25.49 17.64
C LYS A 161 8.06 -25.51 18.38
N ALA A 162 8.06 -26.05 19.60
CA ALA A 162 6.85 -26.15 20.40
C ALA A 162 6.27 -24.76 20.74
N VAL A 163 4.97 -24.61 20.53
CA VAL A 163 4.19 -23.43 20.93
C VAL A 163 3.61 -23.71 22.32
N ILE A 164 3.91 -22.84 23.29
CA ILE A 164 3.42 -22.97 24.66
C ILE A 164 2.09 -22.26 24.82
N PHE A 165 1.07 -23.03 25.20
CA PHE A 165 -0.20 -22.53 25.71
C PHE A 165 -0.22 -22.59 27.25
N PRO A 166 -0.50 -21.48 27.94
CA PRO A 166 -0.36 -21.42 29.40
C PRO A 166 -1.37 -22.29 30.19
N ILE A 167 -2.48 -22.72 29.57
CA ILE A 167 -3.55 -23.46 30.26
C ILE A 167 -3.52 -24.97 29.94
N PHE A 168 -3.12 -25.36 28.72
CA PHE A 168 -3.19 -26.75 28.25
C PHE A 168 -1.87 -27.25 27.61
N GLY A 169 -0.82 -26.44 27.57
CA GLY A 169 0.50 -26.80 27.03
C GLY A 169 0.54 -26.79 25.50
N SER A 170 -0.28 -27.64 24.86
CA SER A 170 -0.46 -27.76 23.41
C SER A 170 -1.97 -27.93 23.12
N LEU A 171 -2.43 -27.57 21.91
CA LEU A 171 -3.86 -27.59 21.53
C LEU A 171 -4.41 -29.04 21.46
N VAL A 172 -3.56 -30.01 21.09
CA VAL A 172 -3.81 -31.46 21.06
C VAL A 172 -2.58 -32.19 21.61
N ASN A 173 -2.70 -32.77 22.80
CA ASN A 173 -1.70 -33.55 23.55
C ASN A 173 -0.41 -33.92 22.77
N GLY A 174 0.58 -33.01 22.78
CA GLY A 174 1.98 -33.33 22.55
C GLY A 174 2.42 -33.60 21.11
N THR A 175 1.67 -33.19 20.08
CA THR A 175 2.10 -33.39 18.69
C THR A 175 2.49 -32.09 17.99
N LEU A 176 3.66 -32.06 17.35
CA LEU A 176 4.15 -30.93 16.52
C LEU A 176 3.20 -30.58 15.35
N VAL A 177 2.34 -31.52 14.97
CA VAL A 177 1.34 -31.34 13.89
C VAL A 177 0.33 -30.25 14.26
N ASP A 178 -0.05 -30.18 15.53
CA ASP A 178 -1.07 -29.27 16.01
C ASP A 178 -0.55 -27.83 16.12
N ASP A 179 0.66 -27.65 16.65
CA ASP A 179 1.35 -26.35 16.66
C ASP A 179 1.55 -25.81 15.23
N ASN A 180 1.86 -26.68 14.27
CA ASN A 180 1.99 -26.32 12.86
C ASN A 180 0.65 -25.89 12.23
N ILE A 181 -0.45 -26.56 12.57
CA ILE A 181 -1.80 -26.17 12.11
C ILE A 181 -2.17 -24.80 12.70
N TRP A 182 -1.88 -24.58 13.99
CA TRP A 182 -2.09 -23.30 14.64
C TRP A 182 -1.30 -22.18 13.94
N LEU A 183 0.00 -22.38 13.72
CA LEU A 183 0.87 -21.41 13.05
C LEU A 183 0.42 -21.15 11.60
N LEU A 184 0.05 -22.20 10.86
CA LEU A 184 -0.45 -22.08 9.50
C LEU A 184 -1.76 -21.27 9.47
N GLY A 185 -2.73 -21.60 10.32
CA GLY A 185 -4.00 -20.88 10.39
C GLY A 185 -3.81 -19.39 10.71
N ASN A 186 -2.94 -19.07 11.68
CA ASN A 186 -2.63 -17.69 12.03
C ASN A 186 -1.84 -16.97 10.91
N SER A 187 -0.95 -17.67 10.20
CA SER A 187 -0.23 -17.09 9.05
C SER A 187 -1.18 -16.70 7.92
N LEU A 188 -2.11 -17.60 7.55
CA LEU A 188 -3.12 -17.34 6.52
C LEU A 188 -4.04 -16.19 6.91
N TRP A 189 -4.41 -16.11 8.19
CA TRP A 189 -5.22 -15.01 8.69
C TRP A 189 -4.47 -13.67 8.66
N ALA A 190 -3.18 -13.67 9.02
CA ALA A 190 -2.32 -12.49 8.92
C ALA A 190 -2.18 -12.02 7.46
N PHE A 191 -1.97 -12.95 6.52
CA PHE A 191 -1.95 -12.63 5.09
C PHE A 191 -3.27 -12.07 4.60
N LYS A 192 -4.41 -12.62 5.04
CA LYS A 192 -5.74 -12.08 4.74
C LYS A 192 -5.90 -10.64 5.24
N ILE A 193 -5.49 -10.36 6.48
CA ILE A 193 -5.52 -8.99 7.03
C ILE A 193 -4.64 -8.07 6.17
N GLY A 194 -3.42 -8.49 5.84
CA GLY A 194 -2.52 -7.72 4.98
C GLY A 194 -3.13 -7.42 3.62
N HIS A 195 -3.70 -8.43 2.96
CA HIS A 195 -4.43 -8.28 1.70
C HIS A 195 -5.59 -7.26 1.80
N ASP A 196 -6.43 -7.40 2.83
CA ASP A 196 -7.57 -6.51 3.03
C ASP A 196 -7.12 -5.06 3.24
N ILE A 197 -6.05 -4.83 4.00
CA ILE A 197 -5.49 -3.48 4.22
C ILE A 197 -4.84 -2.94 2.94
N PHE A 198 -4.07 -3.74 2.20
CA PHE A 198 -3.47 -3.28 0.93
C PHE A 198 -4.52 -2.93 -0.12
N SER A 199 -5.68 -3.59 -0.10
CA SER A 199 -6.81 -3.24 -0.97
C SER A 199 -7.33 -1.82 -0.71
N LEU A 200 -7.17 -1.30 0.51
CA LEU A 200 -7.49 0.09 0.86
C LEU A 200 -6.43 1.05 0.30
N VAL A 201 -5.13 0.74 0.50
CA VAL A 201 -3.99 1.55 -0.01
C VAL A 201 -4.09 1.81 -1.51
N LEU A 202 -4.41 0.73 -2.24
CA LEU A 202 -4.38 0.62 -3.69
C LEU A 202 -5.77 0.75 -4.32
N SER A 203 -6.79 1.15 -3.57
CA SER A 203 -8.19 1.17 -4.04
C SER A 203 -8.37 1.95 -5.35
N ASP A 204 -7.80 3.16 -5.44
CA ASP A 204 -7.83 4.02 -6.63
C ASP A 204 -7.12 3.37 -7.83
N GLU A 205 -5.94 2.78 -7.59
CA GLU A 205 -5.15 2.07 -8.58
C GLU A 205 -5.83 0.78 -9.04
N LEU A 206 -6.49 0.06 -8.13
CA LEU A 206 -7.19 -1.18 -8.39
C LEU A 206 -8.45 -0.93 -9.23
N ALA A 207 -9.18 0.15 -8.96
CA ALA A 207 -10.30 0.57 -9.81
C ALA A 207 -9.82 0.91 -11.23
N SER A 208 -8.72 1.66 -11.33
CA SER A 208 -8.09 2.01 -12.61
C SER A 208 -7.59 0.77 -13.37
N ALA A 209 -6.94 -0.16 -12.68
CA ALA A 209 -6.46 -1.42 -13.23
C ALA A 209 -7.61 -2.32 -13.70
N LYS A 210 -8.68 -2.45 -12.89
CA LYS A 210 -9.90 -3.18 -13.28
C LYS A 210 -10.55 -2.58 -14.51
N ALA A 211 -10.64 -1.25 -14.60
CA ALA A 211 -11.17 -0.56 -15.77
C ALA A 211 -10.31 -0.80 -17.02
N CYS A 212 -8.98 -0.76 -16.90
CA CYS A 212 -8.05 -1.11 -17.97
C CYS A 212 -8.22 -2.56 -18.43
N VAL A 213 -8.23 -3.53 -17.50
CA VAL A 213 -8.41 -4.95 -17.81
C VAL A 213 -9.75 -5.18 -18.51
N ASN A 214 -10.84 -4.56 -18.03
CA ASN A 214 -12.14 -4.68 -18.67
C ASN A 214 -12.18 -4.03 -20.07
N ARG A 215 -11.50 -2.91 -20.29
CA ARG A 215 -11.35 -2.31 -21.62
C ARG A 215 -10.55 -3.20 -22.57
N THR A 216 -9.50 -3.84 -22.05
CA THR A 216 -8.55 -4.62 -22.85
C THR A 216 -9.06 -6.02 -23.16
N PHE A 217 -9.71 -6.65 -22.19
CA PHE A 217 -10.08 -8.07 -22.24
C PHE A 217 -11.60 -8.32 -22.08
N GLY A 218 -12.37 -7.30 -21.71
CA GLY A 218 -13.82 -7.41 -21.51
C GLY A 218 -14.65 -7.25 -22.80
N GLN A 219 -14.05 -6.76 -23.89
CA GLN A 219 -14.65 -6.95 -25.22
C GLN A 219 -14.37 -8.37 -25.68
N LYS A 220 -15.47 -9.14 -25.85
CA LYS A 220 -15.46 -10.51 -26.41
C LYS A 220 -14.46 -10.63 -27.58
N LEU A 221 -13.58 -11.63 -27.46
CA LEU A 221 -12.76 -12.23 -28.51
C LEU A 221 -13.46 -12.23 -29.88
N VAL A 222 -13.19 -11.22 -30.70
CA VAL A 222 -13.07 -11.36 -32.15
C VAL A 222 -11.99 -10.36 -32.56
N LEU A 223 -10.74 -10.80 -32.75
CA LEU A 223 -9.75 -9.99 -33.47
C LEU A 223 -8.93 -10.87 -34.42
N PRO A 224 -8.81 -10.48 -35.71
CA PRO A 224 -7.75 -10.97 -36.59
C PRO A 224 -6.38 -10.43 -36.15
N ALA A 225 -5.33 -11.13 -36.55
CA ALA A 225 -3.97 -11.09 -36.00
C ALA A 225 -3.15 -9.78 -36.18
N GLU A 226 -3.72 -8.69 -36.70
CA GLU A 226 -2.93 -7.52 -37.14
C GLU A 226 -2.90 -6.31 -36.18
N TYR A 227 -3.53 -6.37 -35.00
CA TYR A 227 -3.63 -5.21 -34.09
C TYR A 227 -3.10 -5.46 -32.67
N GLN A 228 -1.97 -6.16 -32.53
CA GLN A 228 -1.38 -6.48 -31.21
C GLN A 228 -0.42 -5.42 -30.65
N GLU A 229 -0.12 -4.33 -31.37
CA GLU A 229 0.77 -3.29 -30.84
C GLU A 229 0.00 -2.10 -30.25
N VAL A 230 0.47 -1.67 -29.08
CA VAL A 230 0.04 -0.52 -28.27
C VAL A 230 -1.11 -0.78 -27.29
N LEU A 231 -0.84 -1.60 -26.28
CA LEU A 231 -1.55 -1.59 -24.99
C LEU A 231 -0.66 -0.97 -23.91
N VAL A 232 -0.74 0.35 -23.75
CA VAL A 232 -0.14 1.04 -22.60
C VAL A 232 -1.27 1.67 -21.79
N CYS A 233 -1.76 0.94 -20.78
CA CYS A 233 -2.56 1.54 -19.72
C CYS A 233 -1.63 2.34 -18.80
N SER A 234 -1.76 3.66 -18.82
CA SER A 234 -1.04 4.61 -17.95
C SER A 234 -1.83 4.91 -16.69
#